data_AF-A0A238IY19-F1
#
_entry.id   AF-A0A238IY19-F1
#
_cell.length_a   1.000
_cell.length_b   1.000
_cell.length_c   1.000
_cell.angle_alpha   90.00
_cell.angle_beta   90.00
_cell.angle_gamma   90.00
#
_symmetry.space_group_name_H-M   'P 1'
#
loop_
_entity.id
_entity.type
_entity.pdbx_description
1 polymer ?
#
loop_
_entity_poly.entity_id
_entity_poly.type
_entity_poly.pdbx_seq_one_letter_code
_entity_poly.pdbx_strand_id
1 'polypeptide(L)'
;MSNWHTFAAREGGNFEVFTTQTTGSIFGYRIVGTKVGPQVVVAGFCDDAKDVFERLLAIPTLPWLRGNLVLILLDALDDIGRDISKIESIGHIDRTIILTQNSADEGAEKLKRENFNMILRACAELGMISGRGVTSA
;
A
#
# COMPACT_ATOMS: atom_id res chain seq x y z
N MET A 1 -19.06 -3.25 3.57
CA MET A 1 -18.11 -3.02 4.67
C MET A 1 -16.77 -3.53 4.20
N SER A 2 -15.83 -2.64 3.88
CA SER A 2 -14.52 -2.99 3.31
C SER A 2 -13.73 -3.86 4.31
N ASN A 3 -13.11 -4.93 3.82
CA ASN A 3 -12.52 -5.96 4.68
C ASN A 3 -11.11 -5.57 5.20
N TRP A 4 -10.61 -4.37 4.88
CA TRP A 4 -9.30 -3.88 5.32
C TRP A 4 -9.02 -4.01 6.80
N HIS A 5 -10.01 -3.77 7.65
CA HIS A 5 -9.83 -3.85 9.10
C HIS A 5 -9.68 -5.29 9.60
N THR A 6 -10.22 -6.27 8.87
CA THR A 6 -10.24 -7.68 9.25
C THR A 6 -8.94 -8.39 8.89
N PHE A 7 -8.27 -7.99 7.81
CA PHE A 7 -7.01 -8.62 7.38
C PHE A 7 -5.86 -8.40 8.36
N ALA A 8 -5.73 -7.21 8.93
CA ALA A 8 -4.68 -6.88 9.91
C ALA A 8 -4.75 -7.74 11.19
N ALA A 9 -5.92 -8.29 11.53
CA ALA A 9 -6.13 -9.09 12.74
C ALA A 9 -5.87 -10.60 12.57
N ARG A 10 -5.80 -11.11 11.32
CA ARG A 10 -5.77 -12.57 11.06
C ARG A 10 -4.38 -13.15 10.79
N GLU A 11 -3.40 -12.32 10.43
CA GLU A 11 -2.08 -12.78 9.99
C GLU A 11 -1.01 -12.14 10.90
N GLY A 12 -0.44 -12.92 11.82
CA GLY A 12 0.46 -12.44 12.86
C GLY A 12 1.64 -11.59 12.34
N GLY A 13 1.98 -10.54 13.10
CA GLY A 13 3.28 -9.86 13.13
C GLY A 13 3.72 -9.06 11.91
N ASN A 14 3.18 -9.32 10.71
CA ASN A 14 3.71 -8.77 9.46
C ASN A 14 2.99 -7.50 8.99
N PHE A 15 2.05 -6.97 9.78
CA PHE A 15 1.29 -5.77 9.44
C PHE A 15 1.31 -4.76 10.58
N GLU A 16 1.60 -3.51 10.25
CA GLU A 16 1.44 -2.37 11.15
C GLU A 16 0.33 -1.47 10.59
N VAL A 17 -0.48 -0.88 11.48
CA VAL A 17 -1.60 -0.02 11.09
C VAL A 17 -1.28 1.43 11.47
N PHE A 18 -1.47 2.34 10.52
CA PHE A 18 -1.34 3.76 10.76
C PHE A 18 -2.71 4.38 11.02
N THR A 19 -2.86 4.97 12.21
CA THR A 19 -4.07 5.66 12.67
C THR A 19 -3.80 7.12 12.96
N THR A 20 -4.74 8.01 12.64
CA THR A 20 -4.73 9.42 13.03
C THR A 20 -4.81 9.52 14.56
N GLN A 21 -4.14 10.52 15.16
CA GLN A 21 -4.17 10.65 16.62
C GLN A 21 -5.50 11.20 17.12
N THR A 22 -6.11 12.11 16.36
CA THR A 22 -7.30 12.84 16.78
C THR A 22 -8.57 12.01 16.63
N THR A 23 -8.73 11.33 15.49
CA THR A 23 -9.96 10.61 15.15
C THR A 23 -9.82 9.10 15.33
N GLY A 24 -8.59 8.58 15.44
CA GLY A 24 -8.32 7.14 15.44
C GLY A 24 -8.57 6.47 14.08
N SER A 25 -8.86 7.27 13.05
CA SER A 25 -9.12 6.81 11.69
C SER A 25 -7.88 6.18 11.10
N ILE A 26 -8.05 5.03 10.46
CA ILE A 26 -6.94 4.36 9.78
C ILE A 26 -6.66 5.07 8.46
N PHE A 27 -5.42 5.50 8.27
CA PHE A 27 -4.98 6.17 7.04
C PHE A 27 -3.96 5.34 6.25
N GLY A 28 -3.47 4.22 6.79
CA GLY A 28 -2.54 3.38 6.07
C GLY A 28 -2.14 2.11 6.79
N TYR A 29 -1.34 1.31 6.10
CA TYR A 29 -0.81 0.05 6.57
C TYR A 29 0.65 -0.09 6.14
N ARG A 30 1.49 -0.72 6.97
CA ARG A 30 2.80 -1.24 6.55
C ARG A 30 2.75 -2.75 6.54
N ILE A 31 3.17 -3.34 5.44
CA ILE A 31 3.45 -4.76 5.29
C ILE A 31 4.94 -4.94 5.48
N VAL A 32 5.31 -5.65 6.54
CA VAL A 32 6.71 -5.93 6.90
C VAL A 32 7.11 -7.23 6.24
N GLY A 33 8.12 -7.14 5.38
CA GLY A 33 8.69 -8.31 4.72
C GLY A 33 9.55 -9.14 5.66
N THR A 34 9.59 -10.44 5.43
CA THR A 34 10.42 -11.40 6.19
C THR A 34 11.93 -11.14 6.12
N LYS A 35 12.41 -10.30 5.20
CA LYS A 35 13.83 -9.98 5.01
C LYS A 35 14.04 -8.48 4.90
N VAL A 36 15.18 -7.98 5.41
CA VAL A 36 15.58 -6.58 5.27
C VAL A 36 15.73 -6.19 3.80
N GLY A 37 15.20 -5.04 3.42
CA GLY A 37 15.30 -4.50 2.07
C GLY A 37 14.62 -3.14 1.92
N PRO A 38 14.33 -2.74 0.67
CA PRO A 38 13.80 -1.43 0.34
C PRO A 38 12.39 -1.20 0.90
N GLN A 39 12.06 0.05 1.16
CA GLN A 39 10.72 0.48 1.53
C GLN A 39 10.04 1.21 0.37
N VAL A 40 8.90 0.67 -0.06
CA VAL A 40 8.02 1.30 -1.07
C VAL A 40 6.80 1.86 -0.37
N VAL A 41 6.51 3.14 -0.63
CA VAL A 41 5.25 3.79 -0.24
C VAL A 41 4.33 3.85 -1.45
N VAL A 42 3.11 3.39 -1.31
CA VAL A 42 2.03 3.53 -2.29
C VAL A 42 0.97 4.43 -1.69
N ALA A 43 0.69 5.54 -2.35
CA ALA A 43 -0.28 6.52 -1.92
C ALA A 43 -1.38 6.68 -2.97
N GLY A 44 -2.63 6.78 -2.56
CA GLY A 44 -3.75 7.07 -3.46
C GLY A 44 -4.92 7.67 -2.71
N PHE A 45 -5.83 8.33 -3.40
CA PHE A 45 -7.09 8.76 -2.79
C PHE A 45 -8.24 7.84 -3.19
N CYS A 46 -9.34 7.91 -2.43
CA CYS A 46 -10.65 7.32 -2.68
C CYS A 46 -10.74 5.78 -2.68
N ASP A 47 -11.95 5.28 -2.95
CA ASP A 47 -12.33 3.87 -2.93
C ASP A 47 -11.60 2.99 -3.96
N ASP A 48 -11.02 3.57 -5.01
CA ASP A 48 -10.21 2.83 -5.97
C ASP A 48 -8.82 2.44 -5.44
N ALA A 49 -8.15 3.35 -4.73
CA ALA A 49 -6.82 3.08 -4.14
C ALA A 49 -6.91 1.96 -3.10
N LYS A 50 -7.96 2.09 -2.31
CA LYS A 50 -8.60 1.06 -1.54
C LYS A 50 -8.64 -0.25 -2.35
N ASP A 51 -9.51 -0.50 -3.32
CA ASP A 51 -9.61 -1.81 -4.01
C ASP A 51 -8.26 -2.42 -4.47
N VAL A 52 -7.32 -1.59 -4.95
CA VAL A 52 -5.94 -2.03 -5.28
C VAL A 52 -5.21 -2.60 -4.06
N PHE A 53 -5.34 -1.97 -2.90
CA PHE A 53 -4.79 -2.44 -1.63
C PHE A 53 -5.44 -3.74 -1.16
N GLU A 54 -6.76 -3.94 -1.27
CA GLU A 54 -7.36 -5.27 -0.92
C GLU A 54 -6.73 -6.35 -1.80
N ARG A 55 -6.57 -6.08 -3.09
CA ARG A 55 -6.00 -7.03 -4.03
C ARG A 55 -4.54 -7.37 -3.73
N LEU A 56 -3.75 -6.40 -3.26
CA LEU A 56 -2.39 -6.65 -2.78
C LEU A 56 -2.40 -7.52 -1.52
N LEU A 57 -3.20 -7.14 -0.53
CA LEU A 57 -3.29 -7.87 0.74
C LEU A 57 -3.81 -9.31 0.57
N ALA A 58 -4.58 -9.56 -0.50
CA ALA A 58 -5.03 -10.90 -0.86
C ALA A 58 -3.92 -11.81 -1.43
N ILE A 59 -2.72 -11.29 -1.72
CA ILE A 59 -1.58 -12.10 -2.18
C ILE A 59 -0.99 -12.86 -0.98
N PRO A 60 -1.12 -14.21 -0.91
CA PRO A 60 -0.70 -14.97 0.26
C PRO A 60 0.81 -14.92 0.51
N THR A 61 1.60 -14.71 -0.54
CA THR A 61 3.07 -14.66 -0.48
C THR A 61 3.60 -13.26 -0.24
N LEU A 62 2.75 -12.25 -0.06
CA LEU A 62 3.19 -10.87 0.13
C LEU A 62 4.08 -10.68 1.37
N PRO A 63 3.83 -11.34 2.53
CA PRO A 63 4.75 -11.26 3.65
C PRO A 63 6.18 -11.77 3.35
N TRP A 64 6.35 -12.60 2.31
CA TRP A 64 7.66 -13.12 1.91
C TRP A 64 8.47 -12.12 1.07
N LEU A 65 7.94 -10.92 0.83
CA LEU A 65 8.69 -9.84 0.21
C LEU A 65 9.92 -9.48 1.05
N ARG A 66 10.93 -8.93 0.38
CA ARG A 66 12.09 -8.31 1.01
C ARG A 66 11.82 -6.82 1.15
N GLY A 67 12.03 -6.25 2.33
CA GLY A 67 11.76 -4.85 2.63
C GLY A 67 10.35 -4.60 3.17
N ASN A 68 9.79 -3.43 2.92
CA ASN A 68 8.49 -3.02 3.46
C ASN A 68 7.61 -2.41 2.36
N LEU A 69 6.33 -2.77 2.33
CA LEU A 69 5.34 -2.11 1.47
C LEU A 69 4.37 -1.31 2.34
N VAL A 70 4.37 0.01 2.18
CA VAL A 70 3.53 0.94 2.94
C VAL A 70 2.40 1.43 2.03
N LEU A 71 1.16 1.30 2.47
CA LEU A 71 -0.04 1.70 1.73
C LEU A 71 -0.69 2.87 2.48
N ILE A 72 -0.93 3.99 1.79
CA ILE A 72 -1.44 5.24 2.38
C ILE A 72 -2.66 5.72 1.60
N LEU A 73 -3.72 6.04 2.33
CA LEU A 73 -4.94 6.66 1.84
C LEU A 73 -4.87 8.17 2.07
N LEU A 74 -4.69 8.92 0.98
CA LEU A 74 -4.47 10.37 1.00
C LEU A 74 -5.73 11.17 1.37
N ASP A 75 -6.93 10.59 1.26
CA ASP A 75 -8.19 11.20 1.72
C ASP A 75 -8.32 11.19 3.25
N ALA A 76 -7.78 10.15 3.90
CA ALA A 76 -7.69 10.10 5.36
C ALA A 76 -6.62 11.05 5.92
N LEU A 77 -5.86 11.70 5.04
CA LEU A 77 -4.76 12.59 5.38
C LEU A 77 -5.14 14.08 5.38
N ASP A 78 -6.38 14.45 5.07
CA ASP A 78 -6.81 15.85 5.15
C ASP A 78 -6.68 16.45 6.57
N ASP A 79 -6.59 15.58 7.60
CA ASP A 79 -6.31 15.94 9.00
C ASP A 79 -4.80 15.96 9.37
N ILE A 80 -3.88 15.71 8.42
CA ILE A 80 -2.42 15.49 8.66
C ILE A 80 -1.70 16.63 9.36
N GLY A 81 -2.17 17.88 9.23
CA GLY A 81 -1.43 19.05 9.72
C GLY A 81 -1.01 18.93 11.20
N ARG A 82 -1.63 18.01 11.95
CA ARG A 82 -1.33 17.68 13.36
C ARG A 82 -0.65 16.31 13.59
N ASP A 83 -0.57 15.44 12.58
CA ASP A 83 -0.14 14.03 12.66
C ASP A 83 1.23 13.74 12.00
N ILE A 84 2.03 14.79 11.70
CA ILE A 84 3.35 14.71 11.05
C ILE A 84 4.30 13.66 11.70
N SER A 85 4.25 13.53 13.03
CA SER A 85 5.07 12.56 13.78
C SER A 85 4.86 11.10 13.37
N LYS A 86 3.68 10.71 12.88
CA LYS A 86 3.45 9.35 12.38
C LYS A 86 3.97 9.15 10.96
N ILE A 87 4.04 10.19 10.15
CA ILE A 87 4.67 10.13 8.83
C ILE A 87 6.18 9.94 8.99
N GLU A 88 6.79 10.58 9.99
CA GLU A 88 8.20 10.36 10.32
C GLU A 88 8.48 8.91 10.75
N SER A 89 7.51 8.24 11.37
CA SER A 89 7.62 6.80 11.73
C SER A 89 7.65 5.86 10.51
N ILE A 90 7.33 6.36 9.32
CA ILE A 90 7.51 5.61 8.07
C ILE A 90 9.01 5.35 7.85
N GLY A 91 9.91 6.23 8.28
CA GLY A 91 11.35 6.07 8.10
C GLY A 91 11.80 6.33 6.66
N HIS A 92 12.94 5.77 6.26
CA HIS A 92 13.51 5.98 4.93
C HIS A 92 12.65 5.36 3.83
N ILE A 93 12.39 6.12 2.76
CA ILE A 93 11.57 5.67 1.63
C ILE A 93 12.47 5.57 0.40
N ASP A 94 12.63 4.36 -0.13
CA ASP A 94 13.40 4.11 -1.35
C ASP A 94 12.62 4.51 -2.60
N ARG A 95 11.28 4.34 -2.58
CA ARG A 95 10.40 4.73 -3.68
C ARG A 95 8.99 5.05 -3.22
N THR A 96 8.40 6.07 -3.84
CA THR A 96 6.99 6.42 -3.69
C THR A 96 6.25 6.22 -5.01
N ILE A 97 5.07 5.61 -4.95
CA ILE A 97 4.16 5.39 -6.07
C ILE A 97 2.85 6.10 -5.75
N ILE A 98 2.42 7.00 -6.61
CA ILE A 98 1.12 7.65 -6.49
C ILE A 98 0.16 6.98 -7.46
N LEU A 99 -0.96 6.47 -6.94
CA LEU A 99 -1.96 5.80 -7.74
C LEU A 99 -2.73 6.82 -8.59
N THR A 100 -2.87 6.48 -9.87
CA THR A 100 -3.71 7.24 -10.79
C THR A 100 -5.17 6.99 -10.45
N GLN A 101 -5.98 8.05 -10.48
CA GLN A 101 -7.42 7.98 -10.26
C GLN A 101 -8.18 8.07 -11.58
N ASN A 102 -9.30 7.36 -11.68
CA ASN A 102 -10.23 7.56 -12.79
C ASN A 102 -11.32 8.53 -12.34
N SER A 103 -11.57 9.59 -13.11
CA SER A 103 -12.71 10.49 -12.88
C SER A 103 -13.98 10.05 -13.61
N ALA A 104 -13.91 9.00 -14.44
CA ALA A 104 -15.02 8.44 -15.19
C ALA A 104 -15.19 6.93 -14.90
N ASP A 105 -16.43 6.45 -14.74
CA ASP A 105 -16.72 5.04 -14.42
C ASP A 105 -16.22 4.04 -15.48
N GLU A 106 -16.07 4.49 -16.73
CA GLU A 106 -15.54 3.63 -17.79
C GLU A 106 -14.04 3.38 -17.62
N GLY A 107 -13.68 2.13 -17.30
CA GLY A 107 -12.29 1.67 -17.25
C GLY A 107 -11.69 1.52 -15.85
N ALA A 108 -12.48 1.68 -14.78
CA ALA A 108 -12.01 1.53 -13.40
C ALA A 108 -11.23 0.22 -13.16
N GLU A 109 -11.73 -0.92 -13.64
CA GLU A 109 -11.04 -2.22 -13.48
C GLU A 109 -9.71 -2.31 -14.24
N LYS A 110 -9.62 -1.69 -15.42
CA LYS A 110 -8.37 -1.65 -16.18
C LYS A 110 -7.33 -0.82 -15.42
N LEU A 111 -7.74 0.33 -14.88
CA LEU A 111 -6.87 1.21 -14.10
C LEU A 111 -6.42 0.56 -12.79
N LYS A 112 -7.32 -0.10 -12.05
CA LYS A 112 -6.96 -0.87 -10.84
C LYS A 112 -5.91 -1.92 -11.15
N ARG A 113 -6.06 -2.65 -12.26
CA ARG A 113 -5.07 -3.64 -12.70
C ARG A 113 -3.74 -3.00 -13.10
N GLU A 114 -3.76 -1.86 -13.76
CA GLU A 114 -2.54 -1.10 -14.12
C GLU A 114 -1.81 -0.60 -12.88
N ASN A 115 -2.52 0.02 -11.95
CA ASN A 115 -2.02 0.45 -10.65
C ASN A 115 -1.40 -0.72 -9.86
N PHE A 116 -2.10 -1.84 -9.79
CA PHE A 116 -1.61 -3.06 -9.16
C PHE A 116 -0.30 -3.56 -9.81
N ASN A 117 -0.25 -3.65 -11.14
CA ASN A 117 0.94 -4.09 -11.86
C ASN A 117 2.11 -3.11 -11.72
N MET A 118 1.83 -1.80 -11.66
CA MET A 118 2.84 -0.77 -11.42
C MET A 118 3.52 -0.96 -10.07
N ILE A 119 2.75 -1.25 -9.01
CA ILE A 119 3.29 -1.54 -7.68
C ILE A 119 4.17 -2.80 -7.71
N LEU A 120 3.66 -3.89 -8.28
CA LEU A 120 4.43 -5.14 -8.36
C LEU A 120 5.73 -4.95 -9.16
N ARG A 121 5.69 -4.17 -10.24
CA ARG A 121 6.87 -3.85 -11.04
C ARG A 121 7.90 -3.07 -10.23
N ALA A 122 7.49 -2.04 -9.51
CA ALA A 122 8.39 -1.28 -8.65
C ALA A 122 9.01 -2.16 -7.55
N CYS A 123 8.23 -3.04 -6.92
CA CYS A 123 8.73 -4.02 -5.97
C CYS A 123 9.75 -4.97 -6.62
N ALA A 124 9.50 -5.43 -7.86
CA ALA A 124 10.43 -6.31 -8.57
C ALA A 124 11.73 -5.60 -8.97
N GLU A 125 11.65 -4.35 -9.45
CA GLU A 125 12.81 -3.51 -9.81
C GLU A 125 13.73 -3.25 -8.61
N LEU A 126 13.14 -3.13 -7.42
CA LEU A 126 13.88 -2.97 -6.16
C LEU A 126 14.34 -4.31 -5.55
N GLY A 127 14.07 -5.44 -6.22
CA GLY A 127 14.42 -6.77 -5.73
C GLY A 127 13.66 -7.19 -4.47
N MET A 128 12.49 -6.60 -4.23
CA MET A 128 11.59 -6.96 -3.12
C MET A 128 10.86 -8.26 -3.40
N ILE A 129 10.54 -8.54 -4.67
CA ILE A 129 9.91 -9.78 -5.12
C ILE A 129 10.67 -10.37 -6.31
N SER A 130 10.54 -11.68 -6.50
CA SER A 130 11.00 -12.32 -7.75
C SER A 130 10.01 -11.95 -8.85
N GLY A 131 10.42 -11.13 -9.84
CA GLY A 131 9.56 -10.57 -10.90
C GLY A 131 8.88 -11.56 -11.86
N ARG A 132 8.68 -12.83 -11.47
CA ARG A 132 7.92 -13.82 -12.25
C ARG A 132 6.48 -13.35 -12.40
N GLY A 133 6.09 -13.03 -13.64
CA GLY A 133 4.73 -12.59 -13.98
C GLY A 133 4.57 -11.07 -14.12
N VAL A 134 5.63 -10.27 -13.94
CA VAL A 134 5.61 -8.84 -14.26
C VAL A 134 6.02 -8.66 -15.72
N THR A 135 5.06 -8.41 -16.61
CA THR A 135 5.38 -8.04 -18.00
C THR A 135 6.09 -6.69 -18.01
N SER A 136 7.32 -6.63 -18.52
CA SER A 136 7.95 -5.40 -18.97
C SER A 136 7.22 -4.93 -20.22
N ALA A 137 6.67 -3.72 -20.19
CA ALA A 137 6.17 -3.05 -21.38
C ALA A 137 7.34 -2.38 -22.10
#